data_AF-A0A226DEC8-F1
#
_entry.id   AF-A0A226DEC8-F1
#
_cell.length_a   1.000
_cell.length_b   1.000
_cell.length_c   1.000
_cell.angle_alpha   90.00
_cell.angle_beta   90.00
_cell.angle_gamma   90.00
#
_symmetry.space_group_name_H-M   'P 1'
#
loop_
_entity.id
_entity.type
_entity.pdbx_description
1 polymer ?
#
loop_
_entity_poly.entity_id
_entity_poly.type
_entity_poly.pdbx_seq_one_letter_code
_entity_poly.pdbx_strand_id
1 'polypeptide(L)'
;MESDSDIELVTVITCTTLALQLQRRKRKQRKNYHVNPYLQLRSTKGRFFKDFDDMRSTPHIFQENYHMSPQVFNQLLNIIQHRLEPKVSTRPHHAISPQEKLSVTLEFLASGSLQRHVASTYRISKQRLGPIIEQTSRAIFEELKASFMKPPTKQEWVEISNEYNGLWNFPNTIGAIDGKHVAIKCPISAGSVVIIVLC
;
A
#
# COMPACT_ATOMS: atom_id res chain seq x y z
N MET A 1 -52.70 -30.24 -12.50
CA MET A 1 -51.65 -29.27 -12.87
C MET A 1 -50.96 -28.65 -11.65
N GLU A 2 -51.49 -28.76 -10.43
CA GLU A 2 -50.79 -28.29 -9.20
C GLU A 2 -49.64 -29.21 -8.76
N SER A 3 -49.72 -30.53 -9.00
CA SER A 3 -48.73 -31.50 -8.51
C SER A 3 -47.33 -31.35 -9.11
N ASP A 4 -47.19 -30.88 -10.35
CA ASP A 4 -45.89 -30.73 -11.02
C ASP A 4 -45.13 -29.50 -10.49
N SER A 5 -45.84 -28.41 -10.22
CA SER A 5 -45.26 -27.19 -9.62
C SER A 5 -44.73 -27.45 -8.21
N ASP A 6 -45.42 -28.28 -7.43
CA ASP A 6 -44.99 -28.65 -6.09
C ASP A 6 -43.74 -29.56 -6.12
N ILE A 7 -43.63 -30.44 -7.11
CA ILE A 7 -42.46 -31.30 -7.32
C ILE A 7 -41.24 -30.46 -7.74
N GLU A 8 -41.41 -29.49 -8.64
CA GLU A 8 -40.35 -28.54 -9.01
C GLU A 8 -39.90 -27.71 -7.80
N LEU A 9 -40.83 -27.24 -6.97
CA LEU A 9 -40.50 -26.48 -5.77
C LEU A 9 -39.72 -27.33 -4.75
N VAL A 10 -40.14 -28.57 -4.51
CA VAL A 10 -39.46 -29.50 -3.59
C VAL A 10 -38.06 -29.89 -4.10
N THR A 11 -37.89 -30.09 -5.41
CA THR A 11 -36.58 -30.38 -6.00
C THR A 11 -35.62 -29.20 -5.89
N VAL A 12 -36.07 -27.96 -6.12
CA VAL A 12 -35.25 -26.75 -5.92
C VAL A 12 -34.83 -26.59 -4.45
N ILE A 13 -35.74 -26.82 -3.49
CA ILE A 13 -35.42 -26.72 -2.05
C ILE A 13 -34.42 -27.80 -1.62
N THR A 14 -34.57 -29.03 -2.09
CA THR A 14 -33.63 -30.12 -1.75
C THR A 14 -32.25 -29.93 -2.39
N CYS A 15 -32.18 -29.46 -3.64
CA CYS A 15 -30.91 -29.14 -4.29
C CYS A 15 -30.18 -27.97 -3.60
N THR A 16 -30.89 -26.90 -3.23
CA THR A 16 -30.29 -25.74 -2.55
C THR A 16 -29.82 -26.08 -1.14
N THR A 17 -30.59 -26.85 -0.38
CA THR A 17 -30.18 -27.32 0.96
C THR A 17 -28.98 -28.25 0.91
N LEU A 18 -28.92 -29.18 -0.07
CA LEU A 18 -27.76 -30.03 -0.30
C LEU A 18 -26.52 -29.20 -0.68
N ALA A 19 -26.66 -28.23 -1.59
CA ALA A 19 -25.58 -27.34 -1.99
C ALA A 19 -25.03 -26.55 -0.78
N LEU A 20 -25.91 -26.01 0.07
CA LEU A 20 -25.53 -25.32 1.31
C LEU A 20 -24.82 -26.25 2.30
N GLN A 21 -25.27 -27.49 2.45
CA GLN A 21 -24.61 -28.49 3.30
C GLN A 21 -23.22 -28.85 2.78
N LEU A 22 -23.04 -29.04 1.47
CA LEU A 22 -21.75 -29.30 0.84
C LEU A 22 -20.80 -28.11 1.00
N GLN A 23 -21.29 -26.87 0.84
CA GLN A 23 -20.51 -25.66 1.11
C GLN A 23 -20.08 -25.57 2.58
N ARG A 24 -20.97 -25.91 3.53
CA ARG A 24 -20.65 -25.97 4.96
C ARG A 24 -19.60 -27.04 5.27
N ARG A 25 -19.68 -28.23 4.66
CA ARG A 25 -18.69 -29.30 4.79
C ARG A 25 -17.32 -28.87 4.25
N LYS A 26 -17.26 -28.24 3.07
CA LYS A 26 -16.02 -27.67 2.51
C LYS A 26 -15.41 -26.58 3.40
N ARG A 27 -16.23 -25.71 4.02
CA ARG A 27 -15.75 -24.72 5.00
C ARG A 27 -15.17 -25.38 6.26
N LYS A 28 -15.82 -26.44 6.79
CA LYS A 28 -15.32 -27.20 7.96
C LYS A 28 -14.04 -27.98 7.66
N GLN A 29 -13.81 -28.41 6.42
CA GLN A 29 -12.56 -29.08 6.01
C GLN A 29 -11.39 -28.12 5.78
N ARG A 30 -11.59 -26.80 5.84
CA ARG A 30 -10.47 -25.86 5.80
C ARG A 30 -9.60 -26.09 7.04
N LYS A 31 -8.40 -26.61 6.81
CA LYS A 31 -7.41 -26.81 7.87
C LYS A 31 -7.15 -25.47 8.57
N ASN A 32 -7.34 -25.45 9.89
CA ASN A 32 -7.03 -24.31 10.73
C ASN A 32 -5.51 -24.24 10.92
N TYR A 33 -4.86 -23.37 10.17
CA TYR A 33 -3.46 -23.06 10.38
C TYR A 33 -3.34 -21.77 11.19
N HIS A 34 -2.52 -21.79 12.23
CA HIS A 34 -2.17 -20.58 12.98
C HIS A 34 -1.48 -19.54 12.08
N VAL A 35 -0.58 -20.03 11.21
CA VAL A 35 0.01 -19.27 10.10
C VAL A 35 -0.03 -20.16 8.87
N ASN A 36 -0.50 -19.63 7.74
CA ASN A 36 -0.55 -20.36 6.48
C ASN A 36 0.86 -20.91 6.11
N PRO A 37 1.03 -22.21 5.83
CA PRO A 37 2.32 -22.80 5.43
C PRO A 37 3.01 -22.07 4.27
N TYR A 38 2.22 -21.49 3.35
CA TYR A 38 2.74 -20.64 2.28
C TYR A 38 3.56 -19.44 2.80
N LEU A 39 3.06 -18.78 3.85
CA LEU A 39 3.66 -17.59 4.47
C LEU A 39 4.83 -17.96 5.42
N GLN A 40 4.86 -19.19 5.93
CA GLN A 40 5.98 -19.66 6.77
C GLN A 40 7.30 -19.69 5.99
N LEU A 41 7.23 -19.87 4.66
CA LEU A 41 8.37 -19.87 3.75
C LEU A 41 8.86 -18.45 3.39
N ARG A 42 8.51 -17.42 4.16
CA ARG A 42 8.93 -16.03 3.91
C ARG A 42 10.45 -15.86 3.92
N SER A 43 11.15 -16.44 4.89
CA SER A 43 12.61 -16.34 5.02
C SER A 43 13.39 -17.03 3.90
N THR A 44 12.78 -18.01 3.22
CA THR A 44 13.45 -18.80 2.16
C THR A 44 12.98 -18.45 0.76
N LYS A 45 11.74 -17.97 0.62
CA LYS A 45 11.08 -17.73 -0.67
C LYS A 45 10.44 -16.35 -0.80
N GLY A 46 10.53 -15.49 0.20
CA GLY A 46 10.09 -14.10 0.09
C GLY A 46 11.13 -13.28 -0.67
N ARG A 47 10.66 -12.38 -1.53
CA ARG A 47 11.51 -11.50 -2.36
C ARG A 47 12.59 -10.76 -1.58
N PHE A 48 12.27 -10.26 -0.38
CA PHE A 48 13.27 -9.61 0.46
C PHE A 48 14.49 -10.50 0.74
N PHE A 49 14.29 -11.77 1.07
CA PHE A 49 15.39 -12.67 1.43
C PHE A 49 16.12 -13.25 0.21
N LYS A 50 15.50 -13.19 -0.97
CA LYS A 50 16.06 -13.76 -2.19
C LYS A 50 16.78 -12.73 -3.05
N ASP A 51 16.16 -11.56 -3.22
CA ASP A 51 16.54 -10.63 -4.27
C ASP A 51 17.13 -9.33 -3.71
N PHE A 52 16.88 -8.99 -2.45
CA PHE A 52 17.24 -7.67 -1.91
C PHE A 52 18.76 -7.42 -1.93
N ASP A 53 19.57 -8.39 -1.50
CA ASP A 53 21.03 -8.24 -1.45
C ASP A 53 21.66 -8.22 -2.86
N ASP A 54 21.09 -8.99 -3.79
CA ASP A 54 21.48 -9.00 -5.20
C ASP A 54 21.15 -7.66 -5.88
N MET A 55 19.96 -7.13 -5.61
CA MET A 55 19.54 -5.79 -6.06
C MET A 55 20.45 -4.72 -5.45
N ARG A 56 20.77 -4.82 -4.15
CA ARG A 56 21.64 -3.86 -3.47
C ARG A 56 23.04 -3.82 -4.08
N SER A 57 23.53 -4.96 -4.58
CA SER A 57 24.80 -5.07 -5.30
C SER A 57 24.74 -4.52 -6.73
N THR A 58 23.54 -4.25 -7.25
CA THR A 58 23.30 -3.81 -8.63
C THR A 58 22.51 -2.48 -8.65
N PRO A 59 23.19 -1.32 -8.59
CA PRO A 59 22.55 -0.01 -8.35
C PRO A 59 21.41 0.37 -9.30
N HIS A 60 21.51 0.04 -10.60
CA HIS A 60 20.47 0.36 -11.58
C HIS A 60 19.17 -0.40 -11.29
N ILE A 61 19.24 -1.70 -11.01
CA ILE A 61 18.07 -2.52 -10.64
C ILE A 61 17.48 -2.02 -9.32
N PHE A 62 18.33 -1.65 -8.36
CA PHE A 62 17.86 -1.09 -7.09
C PHE A 62 17.07 0.21 -7.30
N GLN A 63 17.58 1.10 -8.16
CA GLN A 63 16.90 2.34 -8.50
C GLN A 63 15.59 2.10 -9.26
N GLU A 64 15.54 1.14 -10.18
CA GLU A 64 14.29 0.79 -10.87
C GLU A 64 13.22 0.25 -9.91
N ASN A 65 13.60 -0.55 -8.91
CA ASN A 65 12.64 -1.17 -7.99
C ASN A 65 12.24 -0.27 -6.81
N TYR A 66 13.13 0.61 -6.35
CA TYR A 66 12.93 1.44 -5.15
C TYR A 66 12.97 2.95 -5.40
N HIS A 67 13.22 3.38 -6.64
CA HIS A 67 13.34 4.79 -7.07
C HIS A 67 14.39 5.61 -6.29
N MET A 68 15.39 4.94 -5.73
CA MET A 68 16.49 5.57 -5.00
C MET A 68 17.75 4.72 -5.06
N SER A 69 18.91 5.29 -4.74
CA SER A 69 20.15 4.54 -4.64
C SER A 69 20.21 3.73 -3.32
N PRO A 70 21.02 2.65 -3.26
CA PRO A 70 21.24 1.91 -2.03
C PRO A 70 21.73 2.79 -0.86
N GLN A 71 22.54 3.81 -1.14
CA GLN A 71 23.05 4.74 -0.14
C GLN A 71 21.91 5.56 0.49
N VAL A 72 21.06 6.15 -0.34
CA VAL A 72 19.89 6.93 0.12
C VAL A 72 18.91 6.03 0.88
N PHE A 73 18.71 4.80 0.42
CA PHE A 73 17.89 3.83 1.14
C PHE A 73 18.40 3.58 2.57
N ASN A 74 19.71 3.38 2.75
CA ASN A 74 20.28 3.18 4.08
C ASN A 74 20.17 4.44 4.95
N GLN A 75 20.37 5.62 4.38
CA GLN A 75 20.18 6.89 5.08
C GLN A 75 18.74 7.03 5.58
N LEU A 76 17.76 6.77 4.69
CA LEU A 76 16.35 6.80 5.02
C LEU A 76 16.01 5.77 6.12
N LEU A 77 16.52 4.54 5.98
CA LEU A 77 16.33 3.49 6.96
C LEU A 77 16.82 3.91 8.34
N ASN A 78 18.02 4.47 8.44
CA ASN A 78 18.60 4.92 9.72
C ASN A 78 17.73 5.98 10.40
N ILE A 79 17.13 6.89 9.62
CA ILE A 79 16.24 7.93 10.16
C ILE A 79 14.96 7.31 10.71
N ILE A 80 14.30 6.43 9.95
CA ILE A 80 12.95 5.95 10.30
C ILE A 80 12.94 4.69 11.19
N GLN A 81 14.05 3.97 11.31
CA GLN A 81 14.12 2.65 11.94
C GLN A 81 13.49 2.63 13.34
N HIS A 82 13.76 3.66 14.15
CA HIS A 82 13.23 3.79 15.51
C HIS A 82 11.69 3.83 15.58
N ARG A 83 11.00 4.24 14.51
CA ARG A 83 9.52 4.21 14.42
C ARG A 83 8.96 2.89 13.90
N LEU A 84 9.77 2.11 13.20
CA LEU A 84 9.37 0.85 12.58
C LEU A 84 9.61 -0.35 13.48
N GLU A 85 10.54 -0.26 14.41
CA GLU A 85 10.82 -1.30 15.38
C GLU A 85 9.61 -1.57 16.30
N PRO A 86 9.28 -2.84 16.54
CA PRO A 86 8.22 -3.18 17.49
C PRO A 86 8.69 -2.87 18.91
N LYS A 87 7.91 -2.07 19.66
CA LYS A 87 8.18 -1.76 21.08
C LYS A 87 8.33 -3.03 21.95
N VAL A 88 7.56 -4.07 21.63
CA VAL A 88 7.66 -5.40 22.24
C VAL A 88 7.41 -6.43 21.15
N SER A 89 8.33 -7.37 20.98
CA SER A 89 8.17 -8.49 20.05
C SER A 89 7.81 -9.75 20.80
N THR A 90 6.53 -10.12 20.78
CA THR A 90 6.06 -11.41 21.35
C THR A 90 6.51 -12.60 20.53
N ARG A 91 6.97 -12.40 19.28
CA ARG A 91 7.43 -13.47 18.36
C ARG A 91 8.58 -12.97 17.48
N PRO A 92 9.82 -12.92 18.01
CA PRO A 92 10.97 -12.35 17.31
C PRO A 92 11.27 -13.04 15.97
N HIS A 93 11.18 -14.38 15.91
CA HIS A 93 11.45 -15.15 14.68
C HIS A 93 10.45 -14.90 13.53
N HIS A 94 9.30 -14.29 13.82
CA HIS A 94 8.28 -13.94 12.82
C HIS A 94 8.11 -12.42 12.64
N ALA A 95 8.96 -11.63 13.29
CA ALA A 95 8.96 -10.19 13.09
C ALA A 95 9.41 -9.86 11.66
N ILE A 96 8.84 -8.80 11.11
CA ILE A 96 9.23 -8.21 9.82
C ILE A 96 10.18 -7.08 10.18
N SER A 97 11.41 -7.13 9.68
CA SER A 97 12.44 -6.15 10.05
C SER A 97 12.08 -4.76 9.53
N PRO A 98 12.58 -3.67 10.15
CA PRO A 98 12.42 -2.31 9.62
C PRO A 98 12.85 -2.19 8.16
N GLN A 99 13.95 -2.84 7.79
CA GLN A 99 14.48 -2.87 6.43
C GLN A 99 13.51 -3.54 5.44
N GLU A 100 12.94 -4.68 5.81
CA GLU A 100 11.95 -5.39 4.98
C GLU A 100 10.63 -4.61 4.87
N LYS A 101 10.20 -3.93 5.95
CA LYS A 101 9.05 -3.02 5.91
C LYS A 101 9.30 -1.86 4.95
N LEU A 102 10.49 -1.27 4.99
CA LEU A 102 10.86 -0.17 4.10
C LEU A 102 10.92 -0.65 2.64
N SER A 103 11.58 -1.77 2.37
CA SER A 103 11.72 -2.29 1.00
C SER A 103 10.36 -2.59 0.37
N VAL A 104 9.46 -3.31 1.08
CA VAL A 104 8.14 -3.66 0.53
C VAL A 104 7.28 -2.42 0.32
N THR A 105 7.41 -1.40 1.17
CA THR A 105 6.66 -0.16 1.02
C THR A 105 7.15 0.64 -0.17
N LEU A 106 8.47 0.81 -0.33
CA LEU A 106 9.04 1.55 -1.45
C LEU A 106 8.75 0.85 -2.79
N GLU A 107 8.88 -0.46 -2.87
CA GLU A 107 8.53 -1.21 -4.09
C GLU A 107 7.04 -1.06 -4.43
N PHE A 108 6.16 -1.07 -3.43
CA PHE A 108 4.72 -0.84 -3.66
C PHE A 108 4.45 0.57 -4.20
N LEU A 109 5.12 1.59 -3.64
CA LEU A 109 4.97 2.98 -4.08
C LEU A 109 5.58 3.23 -5.47
N ALA A 110 6.76 2.66 -5.74
CA ALA A 110 7.44 2.78 -7.03
C ALA A 110 6.71 2.06 -8.16
N SER A 111 6.28 0.81 -7.92
CA SER A 111 5.65 -0.01 -8.95
C SER A 111 4.18 0.34 -9.24
N GLY A 112 3.49 1.02 -8.32
CA GLY A 112 2.04 1.24 -8.38
C GLY A 112 1.22 -0.07 -8.44
N SER A 113 1.82 -1.21 -8.10
CA SER A 113 1.22 -2.53 -8.25
C SER A 113 0.09 -2.78 -7.26
N LEU A 114 -0.76 -3.76 -7.56
CA LEU A 114 -1.79 -4.20 -6.63
C LEU A 114 -1.17 -4.77 -5.36
N GLN A 115 -1.60 -4.28 -4.21
CA GLN A 115 -1.10 -4.70 -2.89
C GLN A 115 -1.12 -6.23 -2.70
N ARG A 116 -2.10 -6.94 -3.28
CA ARG A 116 -2.18 -8.40 -3.23
C ARG A 116 -1.01 -9.11 -3.93
N HIS A 117 -0.48 -8.52 -5.01
CA HIS A 117 0.63 -9.08 -5.76
C HIS A 117 1.91 -8.89 -4.96
N VAL A 118 2.19 -7.65 -4.52
CA VAL A 118 3.35 -7.35 -3.65
C VAL A 118 3.35 -8.22 -2.39
N ALA A 119 2.20 -8.36 -1.72
CA ALA A 119 2.04 -9.24 -0.56
C ALA A 119 2.42 -10.70 -0.88
N SER A 120 2.01 -11.20 -2.04
CA SER A 120 2.34 -12.55 -2.48
C SER A 120 3.84 -12.73 -2.71
N THR A 121 4.47 -11.77 -3.39
CA THR A 121 5.91 -11.77 -3.74
C THR A 121 6.78 -11.73 -2.48
N TYR A 122 6.42 -10.92 -1.49
CA TYR A 122 7.10 -10.85 -0.20
C TYR A 122 6.66 -11.94 0.79
N ARG A 123 5.65 -12.75 0.45
CA ARG A 123 5.03 -13.74 1.36
C ARG A 123 4.57 -13.14 2.69
N ILE A 124 4.01 -11.95 2.62
CA ILE A 124 3.37 -11.25 3.74
C ILE A 124 1.86 -11.39 3.56
N SER A 125 1.10 -11.56 4.64
CA SER A 125 -0.35 -11.61 4.52
C SER A 125 -0.90 -10.26 4.03
N LYS A 126 -1.92 -10.29 3.16
CA LYS A 126 -2.59 -9.07 2.68
C LYS A 126 -3.05 -8.17 3.84
N GLN A 127 -3.55 -8.78 4.91
CA GLN A 127 -4.00 -8.08 6.13
C GLN A 127 -2.86 -7.33 6.83
N ARG A 128 -1.63 -7.87 6.79
CA ARG A 128 -0.48 -7.28 7.47
C ARG A 128 0.26 -6.27 6.59
N LEU A 129 0.24 -6.43 5.27
CA LEU A 129 0.92 -5.51 4.36
C LEU A 129 0.34 -4.09 4.41
N GLY A 130 -0.98 -3.93 4.52
CA GLY A 130 -1.62 -2.61 4.55
C GLY A 130 -1.14 -1.74 5.72
N PRO A 131 -1.24 -2.24 6.96
CA PRO A 131 -0.69 -1.57 8.13
C PRO A 131 0.82 -1.31 8.05
N ILE A 132 1.59 -2.16 7.38
CA ILE A 132 3.04 -1.92 7.16
C ILE A 132 3.24 -0.70 6.24
N ILE A 133 2.53 -0.64 5.11
CA ILE A 133 2.63 0.48 4.17
C ILE A 133 2.24 1.76 4.90
N GLU A 134 1.11 1.76 5.62
CA GLU A 134 0.67 2.93 6.38
C GLU A 134 1.68 3.35 7.47
N GLN A 135 2.15 2.40 8.28
CA GLN A 135 3.15 2.67 9.33
C GLN A 135 4.42 3.27 8.74
N THR A 136 4.89 2.70 7.63
CA THR A 136 6.15 3.08 6.99
C THR A 136 6.03 4.44 6.32
N SER A 137 4.97 4.68 5.55
CA SER A 137 4.69 5.99 4.93
C SER A 137 4.54 7.09 5.99
N ARG A 138 3.84 6.80 7.10
CA ARG A 138 3.73 7.75 8.21
C ARG A 138 5.08 8.01 8.89
N ALA A 139 5.90 6.99 9.08
CA ALA A 139 7.24 7.17 9.65
C ALA A 139 8.13 8.05 8.74
N ILE A 140 8.09 7.82 7.43
CA ILE A 140 8.79 8.65 6.44
C ILE A 140 8.29 10.09 6.52
N PHE A 141 6.98 10.30 6.51
CA PHE A 141 6.39 11.64 6.58
C PHE A 141 6.78 12.39 7.86
N GLU A 142 6.64 11.75 9.02
CA GLU A 142 6.91 12.40 10.31
C GLU A 142 8.37 12.83 10.47
N GLU A 143 9.32 12.03 9.97
CA GLU A 143 10.74 12.34 10.04
C GLU A 143 11.18 13.37 8.99
N LEU A 144 10.62 13.32 7.78
CA LEU A 144 11.08 14.18 6.69
C LEU A 144 10.31 15.50 6.57
N LYS A 145 9.08 15.61 7.10
CA LYS A 145 8.24 16.82 6.93
C LYS A 145 8.93 18.10 7.38
N ALA A 146 9.66 18.07 8.51
CA ALA A 146 10.30 19.27 9.05
C ALA A 146 11.46 19.76 8.17
N SER A 147 12.17 18.82 7.53
CA SER A 147 13.34 19.11 6.70
C SER A 147 12.97 19.49 5.26
N PHE A 148 11.92 18.86 4.71
CA PHE A 148 11.59 18.96 3.28
C PHE A 148 10.25 19.65 2.98
N MET A 149 9.37 19.83 3.95
CA MET A 149 8.03 20.41 3.76
C MET A 149 7.80 21.57 4.74
N LYS A 150 8.57 22.65 4.59
CA LYS A 150 8.25 23.90 5.30
C LYS A 150 6.90 24.41 4.80
N PRO A 151 5.92 24.68 5.68
CA PRO A 151 4.64 25.22 5.26
C PRO A 151 4.84 26.62 4.65
N PRO A 152 4.36 26.87 3.43
CA PRO A 152 4.48 28.19 2.81
C PRO A 152 3.66 29.22 3.59
N THR A 153 4.20 30.43 3.65
CA THR A 153 3.56 31.64 4.13
C THR A 153 2.50 32.11 3.14
N LYS A 154 1.59 32.98 3.60
CA LYS A 154 0.55 33.58 2.74
C LYS A 154 1.15 34.29 1.52
N GLN A 155 2.31 34.93 1.69
CA GLN A 155 2.99 35.64 0.61
C GLN A 155 3.52 34.67 -0.45
N GLU A 156 4.19 33.60 -0.02
CA GLU A 156 4.68 32.53 -0.91
C GLU A 156 3.53 31.87 -1.69
N TRP A 157 2.37 31.66 -1.06
CA TRP A 157 1.19 31.15 -1.77
C TRP A 157 0.69 32.09 -2.88
N VAL A 158 0.71 33.40 -2.64
CA VAL A 158 0.31 34.41 -3.64
C VAL A 158 1.32 34.45 -4.78
N GLU A 159 2.61 34.39 -4.46
CA GLU A 159 3.70 34.36 -5.45
C GLU A 159 3.59 33.13 -6.36
N ILE A 160 3.44 31.93 -5.78
CA ILE A 160 3.26 30.68 -6.54
C ILE A 160 2.02 30.79 -7.45
N SER A 161 0.89 31.27 -6.93
CA SER A 161 -0.33 31.45 -7.74
C SER A 161 -0.14 32.42 -8.91
N ASN A 162 0.60 33.50 -8.71
CA ASN A 162 0.88 34.46 -9.76
C ASN A 162 1.81 33.87 -10.82
N GLU A 163 2.79 33.06 -10.42
CA GLU A 163 3.71 32.37 -11.32
C GLU A 163 2.99 31.36 -12.22
N TYR A 164 2.15 30.49 -11.66
CA TYR A 164 1.32 29.56 -12.44
C TYR A 164 0.37 30.30 -13.39
N ASN A 165 -0.23 31.39 -12.93
CA ASN A 165 -1.10 32.19 -13.78
C ASN A 165 -0.32 32.87 -14.93
N GLY A 166 0.88 33.40 -14.67
CA GLY A 166 1.71 34.05 -15.69
C GLY A 166 2.27 33.08 -16.73
N LEU A 167 2.65 31.88 -16.32
CA LEU A 167 3.25 30.87 -17.20
C LEU A 167 2.19 30.05 -17.97
N TRP A 168 1.06 29.72 -17.32
CA TRP A 168 0.10 28.74 -17.85
C TRP A 168 -1.36 29.22 -17.87
N ASN A 169 -1.67 30.47 -17.46
CA ASN A 169 -3.03 30.99 -17.29
C ASN A 169 -3.90 30.14 -16.34
N PHE A 170 -3.28 29.53 -15.32
CA PHE A 170 -3.97 28.79 -14.27
C PHE A 170 -4.07 29.62 -12.98
N PRO A 171 -5.17 30.37 -12.76
CA PRO A 171 -5.34 31.18 -11.56
C PRO A 171 -5.51 30.31 -10.32
N ASN A 172 -5.14 30.84 -9.14
CA ASN A 172 -5.30 30.19 -7.84
C ASN A 172 -4.61 28.82 -7.72
N THR A 173 -3.55 28.59 -8.49
CA THR A 173 -2.78 27.33 -8.47
C THR A 173 -1.63 27.45 -7.52
N ILE A 174 -1.65 26.60 -6.50
CA ILE A 174 -0.67 26.65 -5.41
C ILE A 174 0.40 25.55 -5.51
N GLY A 175 0.32 24.73 -6.55
CA GLY A 175 1.29 23.68 -6.82
C GLY A 175 0.75 22.67 -7.82
N ALA A 176 1.67 21.89 -8.37
CA ALA A 176 1.38 20.76 -9.21
C ALA A 176 2.06 19.51 -8.68
N ILE A 177 1.35 18.38 -8.71
CA ILE A 177 1.89 17.07 -8.36
C ILE A 177 1.79 16.22 -9.63
N ASP A 178 2.92 15.79 -10.16
CA ASP A 178 2.97 14.95 -11.34
C ASP A 178 2.52 13.51 -11.02
N GLY A 179 1.73 12.90 -11.91
CA GLY A 179 1.60 11.45 -12.04
C GLY A 179 0.27 10.81 -11.63
N LYS A 180 -0.81 11.56 -11.33
CA LYS A 180 -2.12 10.91 -11.05
C LYS A 180 -3.32 11.85 -11.10
N HIS A 181 -4.38 11.49 -11.84
CA HIS A 181 -5.71 12.07 -11.64
C HIS A 181 -6.27 11.70 -10.26
N VAL A 182 -6.33 12.67 -9.34
CA VAL A 182 -7.00 12.56 -8.03
C VAL A 182 -8.34 13.26 -8.16
N ALA A 183 -9.42 12.51 -7.98
CA ALA A 183 -10.76 13.10 -7.97
C ALA A 183 -10.94 13.94 -6.70
N ILE A 184 -10.91 15.27 -6.85
CA ILE A 184 -11.17 16.20 -5.75
C ILE A 184 -12.68 16.49 -5.70
N LYS A 185 -13.29 16.26 -4.54
CA LYS A 185 -14.67 16.70 -4.30
C LYS A 185 -14.64 18.19 -3.95
N CYS A 186 -15.39 19.00 -4.69
CA CYS A 186 -15.51 20.43 -4.43
C CYS A 186 -15.96 20.69 -2.97
N PRO A 187 -15.26 21.54 -2.20
CA PRO A 187 -15.70 21.92 -0.86
C PRO A 187 -17.03 22.69 -0.90
N ILE A 188 -17.90 22.47 0.08
CA ILE A 188 -19.12 23.27 0.24
C ILE A 188 -18.68 24.71 0.56
N SER A 189 -19.17 25.70 -0.21
CA SER A 189 -18.89 27.15 -0.12
C SER A 189 -17.58 27.70 -0.72
N ALA A 190 -16.81 26.92 -1.49
CA ALA A 190 -15.66 27.47 -2.22
C ALA A 190 -16.11 28.21 -3.49
N GLY A 191 -16.45 29.50 -3.37
CA GLY A 191 -16.71 30.40 -4.51
C GLY A 191 -15.46 30.69 -5.37
N SER A 192 -14.33 30.09 -5.05
CA SER A 192 -13.07 30.20 -5.78
C SER A 192 -12.46 28.80 -5.90
N VAL A 193 -12.31 28.32 -7.14
CA VAL A 193 -11.73 27.02 -7.44
C VAL A 193 -10.25 27.07 -7.09
N VAL A 194 -9.83 26.33 -6.07
CA VAL A 194 -8.41 26.00 -5.87
C VAL A 194 -8.14 24.80 -6.76
N ILE A 195 -7.40 25.03 -7.86
CA ILE A 195 -6.96 23.96 -8.75
C ILE A 195 -5.57 23.56 -8.29
N ILE A 196 -5.44 22.36 -7.73
CA ILE A 196 -4.14 21.67 -7.69
C ILE A 196 -4.06 20.94 -9.01
N VAL A 197 -3.22 21.43 -9.92
CA VAL A 197 -3.04 20.80 -11.23
C VAL A 197 -2.24 19.52 -11.02
N LEU A 198 -2.83 18.38 -11.36
CA LEU A 198 -2.11 17.12 -11.46
C LEU A 198 -1.69 17.00 -12.92
N CYS A 199 -0.42 17.24 -13.23
CA CYS A 199 0.11 16.84 -14.54
C CYS A 199 0.29 15.32 -14.57
#